data_AF-A0A970DI87-F1
#
_entry.id   AF-A0A970DI87-F1
#
_cell.length_a   1.000
_cell.length_b   1.000
_cell.length_c   1.000
_cell.angle_alpha   90.00
_cell.angle_beta   90.00
_cell.angle_gamma   90.00
#
_symmetry.space_group_name_H-M   'P 1'
#
loop_
_entity.id
_entity.type
_entity.pdbx_description
1 polymer ?
#
loop_
_entity_poly.entity_id
_entity_poly.type
_entity_poly.pdbx_seq_one_letter_code
_entity_poly.pdbx_strand_id
1 'polypeptide(L)'
;MKKLFDLSREQLKALAEYKDVIDTGRSFKRNFWQNEKNMEDIRPNSQIITRYCFEVLENISCTDLPSYNLKQIKNMLVKNHLSGMIQTVFENDILHVLKNAYPEEFKKRRLTEWMWSSHGIWDNDEYVIEAVQYMILKEGIRRVDLIPKYDWKKRLLKYNIYNVLSRFNWSVYSLFNFVYPGRFHPSDFRYKTKWKTNSKKEALDNAYRLMDKTFDENRLTRDKILLLNRSDFKRLGLISMLISVFDGDPLKAKEFYFYKTINNNRNIKSLNNEIKKQEEQFENALILNRLKQASTGKFIYNLHANHSVYSFLKRYAKKRNTTIRNLIEQFGFIYKTAREDHAVLDPKEIWELRKKRYTYVEIAKKLNSNPTSVSLICKREFGGDPLIPRPIDNYITIQEVMDTHHVDHKTIMKIVRENNLENHLTIRNRYLKKSEIIPAIINYKKRSLQHQNLINRYRTGS
;
A
#
# COMPACT_ATOMS: atom_id res chain seq x y z
N MET A 1 -1.01 8.39 -52.43
CA MET A 1 -0.59 8.34 -53.85
C MET A 1 0.35 9.50 -54.19
N LYS A 2 1.46 9.26 -54.93
CA LYS A 2 2.22 10.35 -55.59
C LYS A 2 1.24 11.15 -56.47
N LYS A 3 1.42 12.46 -56.64
CA LYS A 3 0.53 13.21 -57.54
C LYS A 3 0.68 12.61 -58.95
N LEU A 4 -0.39 12.55 -59.73
CA LEU A 4 -0.39 11.95 -61.08
C LEU A 4 0.75 12.52 -61.97
N PHE A 5 1.17 13.74 -61.69
CA PHE A 5 2.25 14.48 -62.35
C PHE A 5 3.68 14.05 -61.98
N ASP A 6 3.86 13.22 -60.95
CA ASP A 6 5.18 12.72 -60.50
C ASP A 6 5.53 11.34 -61.11
N LEU A 7 4.68 10.83 -62.01
CA LEU A 7 4.84 9.51 -62.64
C LEU A 7 5.57 9.60 -63.98
N SER A 8 6.41 8.61 -64.27
CA SER A 8 7.04 8.53 -65.58
C SER A 8 6.00 8.25 -66.68
N ARG A 9 6.33 8.59 -67.93
CA ARG A 9 5.48 8.27 -69.09
C ARG A 9 5.16 6.78 -69.16
N GLU A 10 6.09 5.92 -68.76
CA GLU A 10 5.92 4.47 -68.74
C GLU A 10 4.95 4.03 -67.64
N GLN A 11 5.05 4.60 -66.45
CA GLN A 11 4.13 4.33 -65.35
C GLN A 11 2.70 4.79 -65.67
N LEU A 12 2.54 5.93 -66.35
CA LEU A 12 1.22 6.39 -66.81
C LEU A 12 0.62 5.44 -67.86
N LYS A 13 1.43 4.95 -68.81
CA LYS A 13 1.00 3.93 -69.77
C LYS A 13 0.60 2.63 -69.07
N ALA A 14 1.38 2.19 -68.08
CA ALA A 14 1.10 0.99 -67.30
C ALA A 14 -0.21 1.11 -66.50
N LEU A 15 -0.47 2.27 -65.88
CA LEU A 15 -1.74 2.54 -65.21
C LEU A 15 -2.92 2.60 -66.18
N ALA A 16 -2.76 3.20 -67.36
CA ALA A 16 -3.81 3.23 -68.37
C ALA A 16 -4.15 1.82 -68.87
N GLU A 17 -3.15 0.98 -69.11
CA GLU A 17 -3.35 -0.43 -69.46
C GLU A 17 -4.00 -1.21 -68.31
N TYR A 18 -3.60 -0.97 -67.06
CA TYR A 18 -4.26 -1.60 -65.93
C TYR A 18 -5.74 -1.19 -65.80
N LYS A 19 -6.05 0.09 -66.03
CA LYS A 19 -7.43 0.57 -66.02
C LYS A 19 -8.27 -0.11 -67.12
N ASP A 20 -7.72 -0.26 -68.33
CA ASP A 20 -8.39 -1.00 -69.41
C ASP A 20 -8.64 -2.48 -69.03
N VAL A 21 -7.68 -3.13 -68.37
CA VAL A 21 -7.84 -4.49 -67.83
C VAL A 21 -9.00 -4.57 -66.83
N ILE A 22 -9.12 -3.60 -65.92
CA ILE A 22 -10.21 -3.54 -64.94
C ILE A 22 -11.56 -3.25 -65.61
N ASP A 23 -11.62 -2.29 -66.54
CA ASP A 23 -12.85 -1.85 -67.18
C ASP A 23 -13.40 -2.90 -68.17
N THR A 24 -12.51 -3.61 -68.88
CA THR A 24 -12.90 -4.59 -69.92
C THR A 24 -12.86 -6.04 -69.44
N GLY A 25 -12.22 -6.33 -68.29
CA GLY A 25 -11.99 -7.68 -67.78
C GLY A 25 -10.99 -8.51 -68.61
N ARG A 26 -10.30 -7.90 -69.58
CA ARG A 26 -9.31 -8.58 -70.42
C ARG A 26 -7.99 -8.78 -69.69
N SER A 27 -7.20 -9.75 -70.11
CA SER A 27 -5.84 -9.94 -69.59
C SER A 27 -4.89 -8.84 -70.06
N PHE A 28 -3.85 -8.56 -69.26
CA PHE A 28 -2.71 -7.74 -69.68
C PHE A 28 -2.12 -8.22 -71.01
N LYS A 29 -1.53 -7.30 -71.79
CA LYS A 29 -0.89 -7.67 -73.05
C LYS A 29 0.23 -8.68 -72.83
N ARG A 30 0.47 -9.50 -73.86
CA ARG A 30 1.54 -10.48 -73.84
C ARG A 30 2.88 -9.80 -73.52
N ASN A 31 3.63 -10.41 -72.60
CA ASN A 31 4.93 -9.95 -72.11
C ASN A 31 4.93 -8.64 -71.30
N PHE A 32 3.78 -8.08 -70.93
CA PHE A 32 3.71 -6.86 -70.11
C PHE A 32 4.58 -6.95 -68.85
N TRP A 33 4.50 -8.08 -68.14
CA TRP A 33 5.26 -8.32 -66.90
C TRP A 33 6.71 -8.78 -67.11
N GLN A 34 7.08 -9.23 -68.31
CA GLN A 34 8.42 -9.79 -68.54
C GLN A 34 9.51 -8.73 -68.45
N ASN A 35 9.22 -7.51 -68.86
CA ASN A 35 10.18 -6.40 -68.82
C ASN A 35 10.61 -6.06 -67.39
N GLU A 36 9.70 -6.18 -66.42
CA GLU A 36 10.00 -5.96 -65.00
C GLU A 36 10.54 -7.20 -64.29
N LYS A 37 10.46 -8.39 -64.90
CA LYS A 37 11.01 -9.62 -64.32
C LYS A 37 12.53 -9.52 -64.13
N ASN A 38 13.20 -8.91 -65.11
CA ASN A 38 14.66 -8.87 -65.20
C ASN A 38 15.28 -7.65 -64.49
N MET A 39 14.48 -6.85 -63.79
CA MET A 39 14.98 -5.70 -63.00
C MET A 39 15.39 -6.18 -61.61
N GLU A 40 16.61 -5.84 -61.18
CA GLU A 40 17.12 -6.18 -59.84
C GLU A 40 16.55 -5.27 -58.73
N ASP A 41 16.13 -4.04 -59.09
CA ASP A 41 15.67 -3.00 -58.18
C ASP A 41 14.13 -2.86 -58.12
N ILE A 42 13.64 -1.71 -57.66
CA ILE A 42 12.22 -1.33 -57.66
C ILE A 42 11.67 -1.47 -59.07
N ARG A 43 10.58 -2.24 -59.18
CA ARG A 43 9.83 -2.52 -60.40
C ARG A 43 8.71 -1.47 -60.52
N PRO A 44 8.92 -0.40 -61.32
CA PRO A 44 8.15 0.84 -61.23
C PRO A 44 6.69 0.71 -61.67
N ASN A 45 6.38 -0.14 -62.65
CA ASN A 45 5.01 -0.41 -63.11
C ASN A 45 4.28 -1.28 -62.09
N SER A 46 4.91 -2.36 -61.63
CA SER A 46 4.40 -3.22 -60.56
C SER A 46 4.14 -2.42 -59.28
N GLN A 47 5.02 -1.48 -58.93
CA GLN A 47 4.86 -0.60 -57.77
C GLN A 47 3.60 0.26 -57.90
N ILE A 48 3.44 0.99 -59.01
CA ILE A 48 2.32 1.93 -59.15
C ILE A 48 0.98 1.20 -59.29
N ILE A 49 0.95 0.09 -60.01
CA ILE A 49 -0.25 -0.75 -60.18
C ILE A 49 -0.68 -1.36 -58.85
N THR A 50 0.26 -1.91 -58.07
CA THR A 50 -0.04 -2.46 -56.74
C THR A 50 -0.60 -1.40 -55.80
N ARG A 51 0.00 -0.20 -55.82
CA ARG A 51 -0.50 0.93 -55.01
C ARG A 51 -1.88 1.40 -55.46
N TYR A 52 -2.13 1.48 -56.76
CA TYR A 52 -3.46 1.82 -57.28
C TYR A 52 -4.50 0.78 -56.86
N CYS A 53 -4.17 -0.51 -56.94
CA CYS A 53 -5.04 -1.59 -56.48
C CYS A 53 -5.42 -1.42 -55.00
N PHE A 54 -4.45 -1.20 -54.11
CA PHE A 54 -4.76 -1.05 -52.68
C PHE A 54 -5.38 0.31 -52.35
N GLU A 55 -4.74 1.41 -52.74
CA GLU A 55 -5.14 2.76 -52.31
C GLU A 55 -6.45 3.23 -52.98
N VAL A 56 -6.76 2.79 -54.21
CA VAL A 56 -7.92 3.27 -54.99
C VAL A 56 -9.01 2.22 -55.12
N LEU A 57 -8.69 1.01 -55.57
CA LEU A 57 -9.70 -0.01 -55.83
C LEU A 57 -10.24 -0.64 -54.54
N GLU A 58 -9.33 -1.02 -53.63
CA GLU A 58 -9.70 -1.66 -52.36
C GLU A 58 -9.89 -0.63 -51.22
N ASN A 59 -9.51 0.64 -51.44
CA ASN A 59 -9.56 1.72 -50.45
C ASN A 59 -8.84 1.38 -49.12
N ILE A 60 -7.68 0.74 -49.24
CA ILE A 60 -6.81 0.32 -48.13
C ILE A 60 -5.56 1.20 -48.11
N SER A 61 -5.36 1.92 -47.01
CA SER A 61 -4.12 2.66 -46.76
C SER A 61 -2.97 1.69 -46.51
N CYS A 62 -1.74 2.11 -46.83
CA CYS A 62 -0.55 1.31 -46.55
C CYS A 62 -0.41 0.96 -45.05
N THR A 63 -0.91 1.81 -44.15
CA THR A 63 -0.92 1.59 -42.70
C THR A 63 -1.85 0.49 -42.24
N ASP A 64 -2.85 0.14 -43.05
CA ASP A 64 -3.90 -0.81 -42.70
C ASP A 64 -3.58 -2.22 -43.23
N LEU A 65 -2.62 -2.33 -44.14
CA LEU A 65 -2.15 -3.61 -44.71
C LEU A 65 -1.77 -4.67 -43.66
N PRO A 66 -1.12 -4.34 -42.52
CA PRO A 66 -0.82 -5.31 -41.48
C PRO A 66 -2.05 -5.96 -40.81
N SER A 67 -3.26 -5.43 -41.00
CA SER A 67 -4.50 -6.06 -40.50
C SER A 67 -4.94 -7.27 -41.32
N TYR A 68 -4.31 -7.48 -42.49
CA TYR A 68 -4.59 -8.60 -43.39
C TYR A 68 -3.41 -9.56 -43.45
N ASN A 69 -3.70 -10.85 -43.51
CA ASN A 69 -2.67 -11.86 -43.76
C ASN A 69 -2.28 -11.90 -45.26
N LEU A 70 -1.11 -12.48 -45.56
CA LEU A 70 -0.58 -12.52 -46.94
C LEU A 70 -1.50 -13.26 -47.92
N LYS A 71 -2.32 -14.21 -47.46
CA LYS A 71 -3.30 -14.91 -48.29
C LYS A 71 -4.48 -14.01 -48.66
N GLN A 72 -4.97 -13.20 -47.73
CA GLN A 72 -6.02 -12.19 -48.00
C GLN A 72 -5.49 -11.13 -48.98
N ILE A 73 -4.27 -10.65 -48.76
CA ILE A 73 -3.61 -9.70 -49.67
C ILE A 73 -3.45 -10.30 -51.08
N LYS A 74 -3.00 -11.56 -51.17
CA LYS A 74 -2.95 -12.28 -52.45
C LYS A 74 -4.32 -12.34 -53.13
N ASN A 75 -5.38 -12.66 -52.38
CA ASN A 75 -6.73 -12.75 -52.92
C ASN A 75 -7.23 -11.39 -53.44
N MET A 76 -6.94 -10.28 -52.75
CA MET A 76 -7.27 -8.92 -53.21
C MET A 76 -6.58 -8.63 -54.55
N LEU A 77 -5.27 -8.92 -54.65
CA LEU A 77 -4.52 -8.71 -55.88
C LEU A 77 -5.03 -9.59 -57.03
N VAL A 78 -5.33 -10.87 -56.77
CA VAL A 78 -5.87 -11.81 -57.77
C VAL A 78 -7.27 -11.38 -58.24
N LYS A 79 -8.14 -10.96 -57.32
CA LYS A 79 -9.47 -10.42 -57.63
C LYS A 79 -9.39 -9.22 -58.56
N ASN A 80 -8.36 -8.38 -58.41
CA ASN A 80 -8.11 -7.22 -59.26
C ASN A 80 -7.15 -7.53 -60.43
N HIS A 81 -7.20 -8.76 -60.95
CA HIS A 81 -6.49 -9.21 -62.16
C HIS A 81 -4.95 -9.16 -62.12
N LEU A 82 -4.32 -9.12 -60.94
CA LEU A 82 -2.86 -9.04 -60.79
C LEU A 82 -2.16 -10.39 -60.57
N SER A 83 -2.83 -11.51 -60.87
CA SER A 83 -2.23 -12.86 -60.74
C SER A 83 -0.96 -13.02 -61.58
N GLY A 84 -0.97 -12.51 -62.82
CA GLY A 84 0.17 -12.55 -63.72
C GLY A 84 1.40 -11.80 -63.18
N MET A 85 1.19 -10.66 -62.52
CA MET A 85 2.25 -9.90 -61.85
C MET A 85 2.86 -10.71 -60.70
N ILE A 86 2.01 -11.23 -59.81
CA ILE A 86 2.43 -12.00 -58.63
C ILE A 86 3.31 -13.19 -59.06
N GLN A 87 2.90 -13.93 -60.08
CA GLN A 87 3.62 -15.12 -60.54
C GLN A 87 4.89 -14.77 -61.33
N THR A 88 4.80 -13.83 -62.28
CA THR A 88 5.87 -13.57 -63.24
C THR A 88 6.98 -12.70 -62.67
N VAL A 89 6.58 -11.69 -61.88
CA VAL A 89 7.48 -10.65 -61.37
C VAL A 89 8.04 -11.07 -60.02
N PHE A 90 7.18 -11.52 -59.10
CA PHE A 90 7.55 -11.76 -57.70
C PHE A 90 7.57 -13.22 -57.29
N GLU A 91 7.45 -14.16 -58.24
CA GLU A 91 7.55 -15.61 -57.98
C GLU A 91 6.59 -16.12 -56.88
N ASN A 92 5.41 -15.49 -56.77
CA ASN A 92 4.40 -15.70 -55.74
C ASN A 92 4.73 -15.19 -54.32
N ASP A 93 5.80 -14.42 -54.14
CA ASP A 93 6.13 -13.78 -52.88
C ASP A 93 5.39 -12.45 -52.71
N ILE A 94 4.33 -12.49 -51.89
CA ILE A 94 3.49 -11.33 -51.59
C ILE A 94 4.23 -10.30 -50.74
N LEU A 95 5.16 -10.71 -49.88
CA LEU A 95 5.92 -9.76 -49.07
C LEU A 95 6.85 -8.92 -49.97
N HIS A 96 7.46 -9.54 -50.98
CA HIS A 96 8.23 -8.82 -52.00
C HIS A 96 7.36 -7.84 -52.82
N VAL A 97 6.12 -8.22 -53.15
CA VAL A 97 5.15 -7.29 -53.77
C VAL A 97 4.94 -6.04 -52.89
N LEU A 98 4.75 -6.22 -51.58
CA LEU A 98 4.55 -5.11 -50.64
C LEU A 98 5.80 -4.24 -50.47
N LYS A 99 6.98 -4.85 -50.37
CA LYS A 99 8.27 -4.11 -50.31
C LYS A 99 8.48 -3.27 -51.56
N ASN A 100 8.16 -3.80 -52.74
CA ASN A 100 8.23 -3.07 -53.99
C ASN A 100 7.20 -1.91 -54.05
N ALA A 101 5.99 -2.14 -53.54
CA ALA A 101 4.93 -1.13 -53.51
C ALA A 101 5.24 0.04 -52.57
N TYR A 102 5.80 -0.24 -51.39
CA TYR A 102 5.99 0.73 -50.31
C TYR A 102 7.43 0.80 -49.75
N PRO A 103 8.47 0.93 -50.59
CA PRO A 103 9.87 0.81 -50.15
C PRO A 103 10.24 1.82 -49.07
N GLU A 104 9.72 3.05 -49.16
CA GLU A 104 9.95 4.10 -48.17
C GLU A 104 9.27 3.83 -46.82
N GLU A 105 8.14 3.12 -46.79
CA GLU A 105 7.46 2.77 -45.55
C GLU A 105 8.22 1.66 -44.79
N PHE A 106 8.85 0.72 -45.53
CA PHE A 106 9.78 -0.26 -44.95
C PHE A 106 11.08 0.39 -44.47
N LYS A 107 11.67 1.30 -45.27
CA LYS A 107 12.86 2.07 -44.85
C LYS A 107 12.62 2.89 -43.57
N LYS A 108 11.44 3.51 -43.46
CA LYS A 108 11.03 4.29 -42.27
C LYS A 108 10.55 3.40 -41.12
N ARG A 109 10.56 2.07 -41.27
CA ARG A 109 10.04 1.08 -40.31
C ARG A 109 8.61 1.34 -39.87
N ARG A 110 7.79 1.90 -40.76
CA ARG A 110 6.33 1.99 -40.58
C ARG A 110 5.66 0.66 -40.95
N LEU A 111 6.21 -0.02 -41.94
CA LEU A 111 5.96 -1.42 -42.24
C LEU A 111 7.22 -2.22 -41.95
N THR A 112 7.06 -3.42 -41.41
CA THR A 112 8.15 -4.36 -41.16
C THR A 112 7.69 -5.78 -41.47
N GLU A 113 8.62 -6.63 -41.86
CA GLU A 113 8.36 -7.98 -42.37
C GLU A 113 7.64 -8.85 -41.33
N TRP A 114 8.01 -8.72 -40.06
CA TRP A 114 7.41 -9.47 -38.95
C TRP A 114 5.92 -9.20 -38.77
N MET A 115 5.38 -8.09 -39.29
CA MET A 115 3.96 -7.74 -39.17
C MET A 115 3.05 -8.81 -39.78
N TRP A 116 3.52 -9.52 -40.81
CA TRP A 116 2.76 -10.60 -41.43
C TRP A 116 3.04 -11.97 -40.81
N SER A 117 4.15 -12.14 -40.09
CA SER A 117 4.43 -13.33 -39.27
C SER A 117 3.42 -13.49 -38.11
N SER A 118 2.75 -12.41 -37.69
CA SER A 118 1.64 -12.45 -36.72
C SER A 118 0.50 -13.40 -37.09
N HIS A 119 0.33 -13.67 -38.39
CA HIS A 119 -0.71 -14.54 -38.95
C HIS A 119 -0.21 -15.95 -39.29
N GLY A 120 1.07 -16.27 -39.03
CA GLY A 120 1.73 -17.52 -39.39
C GLY A 120 2.66 -18.05 -38.30
N ILE A 121 3.71 -18.77 -38.71
CA ILE A 121 4.71 -19.34 -37.80
C ILE A 121 5.87 -18.36 -37.61
N TRP A 122 6.37 -18.24 -36.37
CA TRP A 122 7.43 -17.32 -35.96
C TRP A 122 8.83 -17.94 -36.07
N ASP A 123 9.23 -18.36 -37.27
CA ASP A 123 10.49 -19.12 -37.46
C ASP A 123 11.75 -18.23 -37.56
N ASN A 124 11.59 -16.96 -37.95
CA ASN A 124 12.71 -16.04 -38.08
C ASN A 124 13.02 -15.32 -36.74
N ASP A 125 14.24 -15.54 -36.24
CA ASP A 125 14.73 -15.01 -34.96
C ASP A 125 14.77 -13.49 -34.93
N GLU A 126 15.25 -12.85 -36.00
CA GLU A 126 15.34 -11.40 -36.12
C GLU A 126 13.95 -10.75 -36.04
N TYR A 127 12.96 -11.39 -36.68
CA TYR A 127 11.58 -10.91 -36.66
C TYR A 127 10.96 -11.01 -35.28
N VAL A 128 11.23 -12.09 -34.55
CA VAL A 128 10.79 -12.23 -33.14
C VAL A 128 11.40 -11.12 -32.29
N ILE A 129 12.71 -10.89 -32.41
CA ILE A 129 13.42 -9.87 -31.62
C ILE A 129 12.86 -8.48 -31.93
N GLU A 130 12.75 -8.12 -33.21
CA GLU A 130 12.28 -6.81 -33.63
C GLU A 130 10.82 -6.57 -33.20
N ALA A 131 9.93 -7.55 -33.39
CA ALA A 131 8.52 -7.43 -33.01
C ALA A 131 8.36 -7.17 -31.50
N VAL A 132 9.09 -7.91 -30.68
CA VAL A 132 9.04 -7.76 -29.22
C VAL A 132 9.65 -6.44 -28.77
N GLN A 133 10.79 -6.04 -29.34
CA GLN A 133 11.43 -4.75 -29.03
C GLN A 133 10.56 -3.56 -29.45
N TYR A 134 9.94 -3.64 -30.64
CA TYR A 134 8.98 -2.64 -31.11
C TYR A 134 7.79 -2.50 -30.16
N MET A 135 7.20 -3.62 -29.73
CA MET A 135 6.11 -3.62 -28.75
C MET A 135 6.55 -2.95 -27.43
N ILE A 136 7.71 -3.31 -26.88
CA ILE A 136 8.24 -2.73 -25.64
C ILE A 136 8.39 -1.21 -25.75
N LEU A 137 8.97 -0.74 -26.86
CA LEU A 137 9.18 0.68 -27.13
C LEU A 137 7.85 1.43 -27.20
N LYS A 138 6.85 0.87 -27.90
CA LYS A 138 5.52 1.47 -28.06
C LYS A 138 4.68 1.44 -26.77
N GLU A 139 4.89 0.47 -25.90
CA GLU A 139 4.31 0.45 -24.54
C GLU A 139 5.02 1.43 -23.58
N GLY A 140 6.09 2.11 -24.02
CA GLY A 140 6.82 3.09 -23.22
C GLY A 140 7.69 2.48 -22.12
N ILE A 141 8.02 1.19 -22.22
CA ILE A 141 8.82 0.47 -21.23
C ILE A 141 10.30 0.77 -21.48
N ARG A 142 10.83 1.80 -20.81
CA ARG A 142 12.22 2.24 -20.99
C ARG A 142 13.25 1.40 -20.22
N ARG A 143 12.84 0.76 -19.12
CA ARG A 143 13.72 -0.08 -18.29
C ARG A 143 13.37 -1.54 -18.48
N VAL A 144 14.33 -2.30 -18.99
CA VAL A 144 14.22 -3.73 -19.25
C VAL A 144 13.82 -4.49 -17.96
N ASP A 145 14.33 -4.08 -16.79
CA ASP A 145 14.03 -4.71 -15.49
C ASP A 145 12.54 -4.63 -15.07
N LEU A 146 11.75 -3.75 -15.68
CA LEU A 146 10.32 -3.65 -15.41
C LEU A 146 9.50 -4.70 -16.17
N ILE A 147 10.08 -5.34 -17.19
CA ILE A 147 9.40 -6.30 -18.06
C ILE A 147 8.63 -7.36 -17.25
N PRO A 148 9.20 -8.01 -16.22
CA PRO A 148 8.50 -9.08 -15.51
C PRO A 148 7.25 -8.65 -14.72
N LYS A 149 7.07 -7.34 -14.49
CA LYS A 149 5.95 -6.79 -13.70
C LYS A 149 4.66 -6.63 -14.50
N TYR A 150 4.72 -6.66 -15.83
CA TYR A 150 3.56 -6.40 -16.70
C TYR A 150 2.75 -7.65 -17.03
N ASP A 151 1.49 -7.44 -17.43
CA ASP A 151 0.66 -8.48 -18.03
C ASP A 151 0.91 -8.58 -19.54
N TRP A 152 1.74 -9.57 -19.90
CA TRP A 152 2.17 -9.85 -21.25
C TRP A 152 1.09 -10.47 -22.13
N LYS A 153 0.12 -11.19 -21.57
CA LYS A 153 -0.98 -11.74 -22.39
C LYS A 153 -1.74 -10.60 -23.07
N LYS A 154 -2.16 -9.59 -22.30
CA LYS A 154 -2.88 -8.42 -22.81
C LYS A 154 -2.05 -7.63 -23.82
N ARG A 155 -0.75 -7.45 -23.55
CA ARG A 155 0.17 -6.69 -24.42
C ARG A 155 0.43 -7.40 -25.74
N LEU A 156 0.79 -8.67 -25.71
CA LEU A 156 1.07 -9.42 -26.93
C LEU A 156 -0.18 -9.52 -27.83
N LEU A 157 -1.39 -9.63 -27.24
CA LEU A 157 -2.65 -9.58 -27.98
C LEU A 157 -2.90 -8.21 -28.63
N LYS A 158 -2.64 -7.11 -27.93
CA LYS A 158 -2.81 -5.74 -28.47
C LYS A 158 -1.99 -5.50 -29.75
N TYR A 159 -0.82 -6.14 -29.87
CA TYR A 159 0.06 -6.02 -31.03
C TYR A 159 -0.04 -7.21 -32.00
N ASN A 160 -1.04 -8.09 -31.83
CA ASN A 160 -1.24 -9.30 -32.63
C ASN A 160 -0.05 -10.28 -32.67
N ILE A 161 0.89 -10.19 -31.73
CA ILE A 161 2.07 -11.06 -31.66
C ILE A 161 1.95 -12.17 -30.60
N TYR A 162 0.76 -12.41 -30.05
CA TYR A 162 0.53 -13.44 -29.01
C TYR A 162 0.96 -14.84 -29.44
N ASN A 163 0.77 -15.18 -30.72
CA ASN A 163 1.13 -16.49 -31.27
C ASN A 163 2.63 -16.74 -31.29
N VAL A 164 3.49 -15.73 -31.11
CA VAL A 164 4.95 -15.93 -30.97
C VAL A 164 5.30 -16.87 -29.82
N LEU A 165 4.44 -16.91 -28.79
CA LEU A 165 4.63 -17.77 -27.63
C LEU A 165 4.55 -19.26 -27.96
N SER A 166 3.93 -19.67 -29.07
CA SER A 166 3.87 -21.09 -29.47
C SER A 166 5.27 -21.68 -29.66
N ARG A 167 6.19 -20.91 -30.26
CA ARG A 167 7.61 -21.25 -30.41
C ARG A 167 8.34 -21.44 -29.08
N PHE A 168 7.84 -20.81 -28.02
CA PHE A 168 8.45 -20.82 -26.69
C PHE A 168 7.66 -21.66 -25.69
N ASN A 169 6.92 -22.69 -26.15
CA ASN A 169 6.09 -23.55 -25.30
C ASN A 169 5.14 -22.75 -24.39
N TRP A 170 4.59 -21.66 -24.91
CA TRP A 170 3.72 -20.72 -24.19
C TRP A 170 4.38 -20.03 -22.98
N SER A 171 5.71 -20.00 -22.91
CA SER A 171 6.48 -19.38 -21.84
C SER A 171 6.86 -17.94 -22.17
N VAL A 172 6.24 -17.00 -21.46
CA VAL A 172 6.59 -15.56 -21.53
C VAL A 172 8.03 -15.33 -21.09
N TYR A 173 8.50 -16.04 -20.06
CA TYR A 173 9.90 -15.96 -19.64
C TYR A 173 10.84 -16.37 -20.79
N SER A 174 10.56 -17.49 -21.45
CA SER A 174 11.43 -18.01 -22.50
C SER A 174 11.50 -17.05 -23.70
N LEU A 175 10.38 -16.42 -24.07
CA LEU A 175 10.37 -15.34 -25.07
C LEU A 175 11.28 -14.18 -24.67
N PHE A 176 11.15 -13.66 -23.44
CA PHE A 176 11.97 -12.51 -23.02
C PHE A 176 13.42 -12.86 -22.72
N ASN A 177 13.72 -14.08 -22.30
CA ASN A 177 15.09 -14.56 -22.17
C ASN A 177 15.73 -14.78 -23.56
N PHE A 178 14.94 -15.12 -24.58
CA PHE A 178 15.44 -15.15 -25.96
C PHE A 178 15.77 -13.74 -26.47
N VAL A 179 14.87 -12.76 -26.27
CA VAL A 179 15.07 -11.38 -26.74
C VAL A 179 16.12 -10.61 -25.89
N TYR A 180 16.23 -10.92 -24.61
CA TYR A 180 17.18 -10.32 -23.67
C TYR A 180 17.91 -11.41 -22.86
N PRO A 181 18.89 -12.10 -23.47
CA PRO A 181 19.60 -13.22 -22.84
C PRO A 181 20.18 -12.89 -21.47
N GLY A 182 19.86 -13.71 -20.47
CA GLY A 182 20.43 -13.64 -19.12
C GLY A 182 19.98 -12.44 -18.28
N ARG A 183 19.03 -11.61 -18.77
CA ARG A 183 18.54 -10.43 -18.04
C ARG A 183 17.47 -10.76 -17.00
N PHE A 184 16.82 -11.90 -17.12
CA PHE A 184 15.69 -12.26 -16.26
C PHE A 184 15.86 -13.65 -15.69
N HIS A 185 15.18 -13.90 -14.57
CA HIS A 185 14.96 -15.23 -14.03
C HIS A 185 13.48 -15.63 -14.20
N PRO A 186 13.15 -16.93 -14.36
CA PRO A 186 11.74 -17.37 -14.41
C PRO A 186 10.93 -16.87 -13.23
N SER A 187 11.56 -16.76 -12.06
CA SER A 187 10.94 -16.28 -10.82
C SER A 187 10.45 -14.83 -10.88
N ASP A 188 11.01 -14.00 -11.75
CA ASP A 188 10.65 -12.58 -11.85
C ASP A 188 9.25 -12.37 -12.44
N PHE A 189 8.79 -13.28 -13.31
CA PHE A 189 7.52 -13.15 -13.99
C PHE A 189 6.34 -13.61 -13.11
N ARG A 190 5.20 -12.92 -13.21
CA ARG A 190 3.99 -13.19 -12.39
C ARG A 190 3.22 -14.48 -12.75
N TYR A 191 3.67 -15.23 -13.75
CA TYR A 191 2.94 -16.40 -14.27
C TYR A 191 3.18 -17.68 -13.47
N LYS A 192 2.17 -18.57 -13.45
CA LYS A 192 2.18 -19.84 -12.70
C LYS A 192 3.15 -20.89 -13.25
N THR A 193 3.61 -20.73 -14.48
CA THR A 193 4.44 -21.71 -15.21
C THR A 193 5.80 -21.95 -14.56
N LYS A 194 6.33 -21.00 -13.77
CA LYS A 194 7.61 -21.15 -13.05
C LYS A 194 7.65 -22.22 -11.95
N TRP A 195 6.49 -22.76 -11.56
CA TRP A 195 6.40 -23.87 -10.60
C TRP A 195 6.24 -25.24 -11.28
N LYS A 196 5.81 -25.27 -12.55
CA LYS A 196 5.60 -26.49 -13.33
C LYS A 196 6.85 -26.81 -14.15
N THR A 197 7.97 -27.01 -13.45
CA THR A 197 9.23 -27.45 -14.06
C THR A 197 9.32 -28.97 -13.98
N ASN A 198 9.96 -29.61 -14.96
CA ASN A 198 10.22 -31.05 -14.92
C ASN A 198 11.22 -31.43 -13.80
N SER A 199 11.96 -30.44 -13.28
CA SER A 199 12.93 -30.60 -12.20
C SER A 199 12.44 -29.98 -10.90
N LYS A 200 12.35 -30.79 -9.83
CA LYS A 200 12.04 -30.33 -8.47
C LYS A 200 13.10 -29.35 -7.95
N LYS A 201 14.37 -29.53 -8.33
CA LYS A 201 15.48 -28.66 -7.93
C LYS A 201 15.30 -27.24 -8.48
N GLU A 202 14.85 -27.13 -9.73
CA GLU A 202 14.61 -25.84 -10.38
C GLU A 202 13.44 -25.09 -9.74
N ALA A 203 12.33 -25.79 -9.43
CA ALA A 203 11.20 -25.19 -8.72
C ALA A 203 11.62 -24.64 -7.34
N LEU A 204 12.51 -25.35 -6.65
CA LEU A 204 13.07 -24.93 -5.37
C LEU A 204 13.99 -23.72 -5.49
N ASP A 205 14.87 -23.68 -6.48
CA ASP A 205 15.73 -22.51 -6.72
C ASP A 205 14.89 -21.26 -7.08
N ASN A 206 13.89 -21.43 -7.96
CA ASN A 206 12.90 -20.39 -8.28
C ASN A 206 12.18 -19.88 -7.02
N ALA A 207 11.81 -20.78 -6.12
CA ALA A 207 11.14 -20.43 -4.87
C ALA A 207 12.07 -19.64 -3.94
N TYR A 208 13.33 -20.07 -3.80
CA TYR A 208 14.30 -19.34 -2.98
C TYR A 208 14.53 -17.93 -3.50
N ARG A 209 14.83 -17.75 -4.79
CA ARG A 209 15.07 -16.42 -5.35
C ARG A 209 13.86 -15.49 -5.20
N LEU A 210 12.65 -16.04 -5.34
CA LEU A 210 11.43 -15.27 -5.14
C LEU A 210 11.27 -14.86 -3.67
N MET A 211 11.52 -15.76 -2.73
CA MET A 211 11.47 -15.45 -1.29
C MET A 211 12.52 -14.39 -0.92
N ASP A 212 13.78 -14.60 -1.31
CA ASP A 212 14.92 -13.73 -1.05
C ASP A 212 14.64 -12.29 -1.53
N LYS A 213 14.31 -12.14 -2.81
CA LYS A 213 13.91 -10.86 -3.40
C LYS A 213 12.73 -10.22 -2.66
N THR A 214 11.69 -10.99 -2.34
CA THR A 214 10.49 -10.46 -1.69
C THR A 214 10.80 -10.00 -0.26
N PHE A 215 11.61 -10.75 0.47
CA PHE A 215 11.99 -10.43 1.84
C PHE A 215 12.90 -9.21 1.88
N ASP A 216 13.83 -9.07 0.92
CA ASP A 216 14.69 -7.90 0.76
C ASP A 216 13.91 -6.63 0.39
N GLU A 217 13.02 -6.72 -0.62
CA GLU A 217 12.16 -5.60 -1.02
C GLU A 217 11.27 -5.11 0.15
N ASN A 218 10.84 -6.02 1.03
CA ASN A 218 10.04 -5.71 2.23
C ASN A 218 10.90 -5.45 3.49
N ARG A 219 12.23 -5.46 3.37
CA ARG A 219 13.20 -5.25 4.47
C ARG A 219 12.90 -6.13 5.69
N LEU A 220 12.60 -7.41 5.46
CA LEU A 220 12.28 -8.35 6.53
C LEU A 220 13.56 -8.86 7.18
N THR A 221 13.67 -8.68 8.50
CA THR A 221 14.74 -9.31 9.28
C THR A 221 14.46 -10.80 9.47
N ARG A 222 15.48 -11.58 9.82
CA ARG A 222 15.35 -13.01 10.15
C ARG A 222 14.18 -13.26 11.12
N ASP A 223 14.09 -12.49 12.20
CA ASP A 223 13.06 -12.64 13.22
C ASP A 223 11.65 -12.41 12.67
N LYS A 224 11.48 -11.43 11.77
CA LYS A 224 10.19 -11.21 11.10
C LYS A 224 9.85 -12.35 10.15
N ILE A 225 10.84 -12.88 9.42
CA ILE A 225 10.66 -14.04 8.52
C ILE A 225 10.22 -15.27 9.31
N LEU A 226 10.83 -15.52 10.48
CA LEU A 226 10.46 -16.61 11.38
C LEU A 226 8.98 -16.53 11.80
N LEU A 227 8.43 -15.33 12.00
CA LEU A 227 7.05 -15.13 12.42
C LEU A 227 6.02 -15.15 11.28
N LEU A 228 6.43 -15.25 10.01
CA LEU A 228 5.50 -15.23 8.88
C LEU A 228 4.56 -16.45 8.90
N ASN A 229 3.26 -16.22 8.89
CA ASN A 229 2.25 -17.27 8.72
C ASN A 229 1.75 -17.33 7.26
N ARG A 230 0.87 -18.28 6.97
CA ARG A 230 0.28 -18.45 5.62
C ARG A 230 -0.40 -17.18 5.09
N SER A 231 -1.06 -16.41 5.95
CA SER A 231 -1.69 -15.14 5.57
C SER A 231 -0.66 -14.08 5.22
N ASP A 232 0.49 -14.05 5.92
CA ASP A 232 1.59 -13.16 5.58
C ASP A 232 2.21 -13.52 4.22
N PHE A 233 2.44 -14.81 3.94
CA PHE A 233 2.88 -15.27 2.62
C PHE A 233 1.88 -14.86 1.52
N LYS A 234 0.57 -14.89 1.80
CA LYS A 234 -0.46 -14.38 0.88
C LYS A 234 -0.34 -12.87 0.67
N ARG A 235 -0.18 -12.09 1.73
CA ARG A 235 0.01 -10.63 1.65
C ARG A 235 1.27 -10.26 0.86
N LEU A 236 2.33 -11.07 0.97
CA LEU A 236 3.59 -10.90 0.24
C LEU A 236 3.53 -11.44 -1.21
N GLY A 237 2.39 -11.95 -1.68
CA GLY A 237 2.26 -12.51 -3.04
C GLY A 237 2.94 -13.86 -3.25
N LEU A 238 3.37 -14.53 -2.18
CA LEU A 238 4.09 -15.81 -2.20
C LEU A 238 3.16 -17.03 -2.12
N ILE A 239 1.84 -16.85 -2.08
CA ILE A 239 0.90 -17.94 -1.86
C ILE A 239 0.93 -19.02 -2.95
N SER A 240 1.12 -18.65 -4.21
CA SER A 240 1.20 -19.63 -5.30
C SER A 240 2.45 -20.50 -5.18
N MET A 241 3.58 -19.89 -4.82
CA MET A 241 4.83 -20.61 -4.55
C MET A 241 4.63 -21.58 -3.38
N LEU A 242 4.04 -21.08 -2.30
CA LEU A 242 3.83 -21.85 -1.08
C LEU A 242 3.01 -23.11 -1.36
N ILE A 243 1.91 -22.98 -2.10
CA ILE A 243 1.04 -24.10 -2.47
C ILE A 243 1.74 -25.07 -3.43
N SER A 244 2.41 -24.55 -4.47
CA SER A 244 2.96 -25.40 -5.53
C SER A 244 4.27 -26.10 -5.16
N VAL A 245 5.10 -25.51 -4.29
CA VAL A 245 6.46 -26.02 -4.00
C VAL A 245 6.55 -26.62 -2.59
N PHE A 246 5.77 -26.12 -1.64
CA PHE A 246 5.87 -26.47 -0.22
C PHE A 246 4.56 -26.99 0.37
N ASP A 247 3.64 -27.49 -0.46
CA ASP A 247 2.34 -28.06 -0.05
C ASP A 247 1.47 -27.11 0.80
N GLY A 248 1.68 -25.80 0.67
CA GLY A 248 0.97 -24.80 1.46
C GLY A 248 1.53 -24.58 2.87
N ASP A 249 2.66 -25.20 3.22
CA ASP A 249 3.25 -25.16 4.57
C ASP A 249 4.35 -24.08 4.71
N PRO A 250 4.10 -23.01 5.50
CA PRO A 250 5.10 -21.98 5.77
C PRO A 250 6.36 -22.50 6.44
N LEU A 251 6.27 -23.56 7.24
CA LEU A 251 7.41 -24.10 7.98
C LEU A 251 8.41 -24.74 7.02
N LYS A 252 7.94 -25.53 6.05
CA LYS A 252 8.80 -26.09 4.97
C LYS A 252 9.45 -24.99 4.13
N ALA A 253 8.69 -23.93 3.80
CA ALA A 253 9.25 -22.80 3.04
C ALA A 253 10.37 -22.09 3.81
N LYS A 254 10.18 -21.85 5.12
CA LYS A 254 11.21 -21.26 5.99
C LYS A 254 12.40 -22.18 6.18
N GLU A 255 12.18 -23.48 6.38
CA GLU A 255 13.25 -24.48 6.47
C GLU A 255 14.13 -24.43 5.22
N PHE A 256 13.50 -24.48 4.05
CA PHE A 256 14.21 -24.41 2.79
C PHE A 256 14.93 -23.06 2.60
N TYR A 257 14.31 -21.95 3.00
CA TYR A 257 14.92 -20.63 2.92
C TYR A 257 16.21 -20.54 3.77
N PHE A 258 16.19 -21.00 5.02
CA PHE A 258 17.32 -20.87 5.93
C PHE A 258 18.38 -21.97 5.81
N TYR A 259 17.97 -23.19 5.45
CA TYR A 259 18.84 -24.37 5.50
C TYR A 259 18.99 -25.09 4.16
N LYS A 260 18.23 -24.70 3.12
CA LYS A 260 18.21 -25.38 1.82
C LYS A 260 17.83 -26.86 1.89
N THR A 261 17.12 -27.26 2.94
CA THR A 261 16.59 -28.62 3.14
C THR A 261 15.06 -28.63 3.12
N ILE A 262 14.48 -29.83 2.95
CA ILE A 262 13.03 -30.04 3.05
C ILE A 262 12.80 -31.25 3.94
N ASN A 263 11.94 -31.10 4.94
CA ASN A 263 11.55 -32.15 5.89
C ASN A 263 12.74 -32.70 6.71
N ASN A 264 13.78 -31.90 6.96
CA ASN A 264 14.85 -32.30 7.86
C ASN A 264 14.42 -32.09 9.32
N ASN A 265 14.24 -33.20 10.04
CA ASN A 265 13.76 -33.20 11.42
C ASN A 265 14.60 -32.35 12.38
N ARG A 266 15.93 -32.26 12.19
CA ARG A 266 16.80 -31.45 13.06
C ARG A 266 16.57 -29.97 12.81
N ASN A 267 16.54 -29.56 11.54
CA ASN A 267 16.32 -28.15 11.16
C ASN A 267 14.93 -27.68 11.54
N ILE A 268 13.90 -28.51 11.32
CA ILE A 268 12.52 -28.20 11.73
C ILE A 268 12.42 -28.01 13.25
N LYS A 269 13.04 -28.89 14.06
CA LYS A 269 13.05 -28.73 15.51
C LYS A 269 13.77 -27.45 15.93
N SER A 270 14.93 -27.15 15.34
CA SER A 270 15.65 -25.89 15.59
C SER A 270 14.77 -24.67 15.26
N LEU A 271 14.16 -24.68 14.08
CA LEU A 271 13.33 -23.60 13.59
C LEU A 271 12.08 -23.39 14.47
N ASN A 272 11.41 -24.46 14.90
CA ASN A 272 10.27 -24.36 15.81
C ASN A 272 10.66 -23.78 17.17
N ASN A 273 11.83 -24.15 17.71
CA ASN A 273 12.34 -23.57 18.95
C ASN A 273 12.66 -22.07 18.79
N GLU A 274 13.28 -21.68 17.67
CA GLU A 274 13.53 -20.28 17.33
C GLU A 274 12.23 -19.49 17.18
N ILE A 275 11.25 -20.01 16.44
CA ILE A 275 9.92 -19.39 16.26
C ILE A 275 9.26 -19.19 17.63
N LYS A 276 9.22 -20.22 18.48
CA LYS A 276 8.62 -20.12 19.81
C LYS A 276 9.28 -19.04 20.67
N LYS A 277 10.62 -18.97 20.64
CA LYS A 277 11.38 -17.92 21.34
C LYS A 277 11.05 -16.53 20.81
N GLN A 278 10.95 -16.37 19.49
CA GLN A 278 10.61 -15.08 18.87
C GLN A 278 9.17 -14.66 19.14
N GLU A 279 8.22 -15.61 19.10
CA GLU A 279 6.83 -15.36 19.49
C GLU A 279 6.74 -14.89 20.94
N GLU A 280 7.45 -15.55 21.85
CA GLU A 280 7.50 -15.16 23.26
C GLU A 280 8.10 -13.76 23.45
N GLN A 281 9.19 -13.43 22.76
CA GLN A 281 9.80 -12.10 22.80
C GLN A 281 8.85 -11.02 22.27
N PHE A 282 8.17 -11.28 21.16
CA PHE A 282 7.19 -10.38 20.57
C PHE A 282 5.99 -10.15 21.51
N GLU A 283 5.47 -11.22 22.10
CA GLU A 283 4.40 -11.12 23.10
C GLU A 283 4.84 -10.37 24.34
N ASN A 284 6.05 -10.63 24.85
CA ASN A 284 6.62 -9.92 25.99
C ASN A 284 6.75 -8.42 25.71
N ALA A 285 7.19 -8.04 24.51
CA ALA A 285 7.28 -6.64 24.10
C ALA A 285 5.91 -5.97 24.02
N LEU A 286 4.88 -6.67 23.50
CA LEU A 286 3.51 -6.18 23.46
C LEU A 286 2.93 -5.97 24.85
N ILE A 287 3.10 -6.94 25.75
CA ILE A 287 2.65 -6.86 27.14
C ILE A 287 3.36 -5.70 27.84
N LEU A 288 4.68 -5.62 27.73
CA LEU A 288 5.47 -4.53 28.34
C LEU A 288 5.01 -3.15 27.86
N ASN A 289 4.77 -2.96 26.56
CA ASN A 289 4.29 -1.68 26.03
C ASN A 289 2.90 -1.33 26.59
N ARG A 290 1.98 -2.31 26.64
CA ARG A 290 0.65 -2.11 27.25
C ARG A 290 0.72 -1.80 28.74
N LEU A 291 1.62 -2.44 29.48
CA LEU A 291 1.84 -2.15 30.90
C LEU A 291 2.40 -0.74 31.11
N LYS A 292 3.39 -0.32 30.31
CA LYS A 292 3.95 1.05 30.35
C LYS A 292 2.90 2.13 30.09
N GLN A 293 1.94 1.88 29.20
CA GLN A 293 0.83 2.81 28.94
C GLN A 293 -0.14 2.94 30.12
N ALA A 294 -0.26 1.88 30.92
CA ALA A 294 -1.20 1.83 32.05
C ALA A 294 -0.53 2.13 33.41
N SER A 295 0.79 2.19 33.47
CA SER A 295 1.52 2.36 34.73
C SER A 295 1.73 3.83 35.10
N THR A 296 1.71 4.11 36.40
CA THR A 296 2.17 5.38 36.98
C THR A 296 3.43 5.09 37.77
N GLY A 297 4.60 5.33 37.16
CA GLY A 297 5.88 4.84 37.68
C GLY A 297 5.96 3.31 37.64
N LYS A 298 6.29 2.67 38.77
CA LYS A 298 6.36 1.20 38.91
C LYS A 298 5.01 0.53 39.20
N PHE A 299 3.97 1.32 39.43
CA PHE A 299 2.67 0.83 39.91
C PHE A 299 1.62 0.83 38.82
N ILE A 300 0.75 -0.18 38.87
CA ILE A 300 -0.45 -0.26 38.05
C ILE A 300 -1.64 -0.23 38.99
N TYR A 301 -2.46 0.81 38.85
CA TYR A 301 -3.62 1.07 39.68
C TYR A 301 -4.90 0.82 38.92
N ASN A 302 -5.93 0.30 39.61
CA ASN A 302 -7.31 0.22 39.12
C ASN A 302 -7.42 -0.36 37.70
N LEU A 303 -6.74 -1.47 37.41
CA LEU A 303 -6.74 -2.07 36.08
C LEU A 303 -8.17 -2.36 35.58
N HIS A 304 -9.10 -2.69 36.49
CA HIS A 304 -10.51 -2.88 36.18
C HIS A 304 -11.21 -1.63 35.60
N ALA A 305 -10.76 -0.42 35.93
CA ALA A 305 -11.28 0.81 35.34
C ALA A 305 -10.85 0.98 33.88
N ASN A 306 -9.71 0.37 33.48
CA ASN A 306 -9.26 0.32 32.09
C ASN A 306 -9.57 -1.05 31.47
N HIS A 307 -10.83 -1.21 31.06
CA HIS A 307 -11.36 -2.47 30.54
C HIS A 307 -10.54 -3.04 29.37
N SER A 308 -10.00 -2.19 28.50
CA SER A 308 -9.22 -2.60 27.34
C SER A 308 -7.90 -3.30 27.73
N VAL A 309 -7.15 -2.71 28.67
CA VAL A 309 -5.87 -3.26 29.16
C VAL A 309 -6.12 -4.48 30.03
N TYR A 310 -7.16 -4.44 30.88
CA TYR A 310 -7.54 -5.58 31.70
C TYR A 310 -7.88 -6.82 30.85
N SER A 311 -8.77 -6.69 29.86
CA SER A 311 -9.16 -7.79 28.99
C SER A 311 -7.99 -8.32 28.15
N PHE A 312 -7.09 -7.44 27.72
CA PHE A 312 -5.85 -7.82 27.06
C PHE A 312 -4.96 -8.68 27.97
N LEU A 313 -4.63 -8.20 29.18
CA LEU A 313 -3.77 -8.91 30.12
C LEU A 313 -4.40 -10.22 30.60
N LYS A 314 -5.72 -10.25 30.83
CA LYS A 314 -6.46 -11.45 31.21
C LYS A 314 -6.30 -12.58 30.18
N ARG A 315 -6.32 -12.26 28.88
CA ARG A 315 -6.11 -13.23 27.79
C ARG A 315 -4.70 -13.82 27.82
N TYR A 316 -3.67 -12.99 28.00
CA TYR A 316 -2.29 -13.47 28.07
C TYR A 316 -2.00 -14.22 29.37
N ALA A 317 -2.58 -13.81 30.49
CA ALA A 317 -2.49 -14.51 31.77
C ALA A 317 -3.10 -15.92 31.66
N LYS A 318 -4.29 -16.04 31.05
CA LYS A 318 -4.92 -17.33 30.75
C LYS A 318 -4.06 -18.20 29.83
N LYS A 319 -3.48 -17.61 28.76
CA LYS A 319 -2.59 -18.32 27.83
C LYS A 319 -1.35 -18.89 28.54
N ARG A 320 -0.81 -18.18 29.52
CA ARG A 320 0.38 -18.57 30.31
C ARG A 320 0.06 -19.35 31.59
N ASN A 321 -1.20 -19.68 31.81
CA ASN A 321 -1.67 -20.34 33.03
C ASN A 321 -1.19 -19.64 34.33
N THR A 322 -1.27 -18.30 34.35
CA THR A 322 -0.84 -17.48 35.48
C THR A 322 -1.92 -16.47 35.86
N THR A 323 -1.80 -15.85 37.04
CA THR A 323 -2.70 -14.77 37.46
C THR A 323 -2.29 -13.45 36.80
N ILE A 324 -3.24 -12.50 36.68
CA ILE A 324 -2.93 -11.16 36.16
C ILE A 324 -1.87 -10.48 37.02
N ARG A 325 -1.91 -10.66 38.35
CA ARG A 325 -0.92 -10.12 39.29
C ARG A 325 0.48 -10.66 38.97
N ASN A 326 0.63 -11.99 38.93
CA ASN A 326 1.92 -12.63 38.67
C ASN A 326 2.45 -12.27 37.27
N LEU A 327 1.56 -12.15 36.27
CA LEU A 327 1.96 -11.68 34.94
C LEU A 327 2.53 -10.27 34.99
N ILE A 328 1.91 -9.35 35.72
CA ILE A 328 2.38 -7.95 35.85
C ILE A 328 3.75 -7.91 36.56
N GLU A 329 3.91 -8.71 37.61
CA GLU A 329 5.15 -8.81 38.40
C GLU A 329 6.33 -9.35 37.58
N GLN A 330 6.09 -10.29 36.65
CA GLN A 330 7.13 -10.77 35.72
C GLN A 330 7.79 -9.67 34.89
N PHE A 331 7.09 -8.56 34.65
CA PHE A 331 7.62 -7.39 33.92
C PHE A 331 8.13 -6.27 34.85
N GLY A 332 8.24 -6.54 36.16
CA GLY A 332 8.78 -5.58 37.15
C GLY A 332 7.80 -4.50 37.60
N PHE A 333 6.50 -4.68 37.34
CA PHE A 333 5.45 -3.78 37.82
C PHE A 333 4.75 -4.35 39.05
N ILE A 334 4.20 -3.48 39.88
CA ILE A 334 3.44 -3.86 41.08
C ILE A 334 1.97 -3.53 40.85
N TYR A 335 1.10 -4.55 40.90
CA TYR A 335 -0.34 -4.36 40.81
C TYR A 335 -0.95 -4.06 42.18
N LYS A 336 -1.52 -2.86 42.35
CA LYS A 336 -2.17 -2.44 43.60
C LYS A 336 -3.68 -2.35 43.44
N THR A 337 -4.40 -3.09 44.29
CA THR A 337 -5.86 -3.00 44.35
C THR A 337 -6.27 -1.98 45.41
N ALA A 338 -7.35 -1.23 45.16
CA ALA A 338 -7.79 -0.21 46.10
C ALA A 338 -8.09 -0.79 47.50
N ARG A 339 -8.66 -2.00 47.56
CA ARG A 339 -9.04 -2.69 48.80
C ARG A 339 -7.85 -3.08 49.69
N GLU A 340 -6.73 -3.49 49.11
CA GLU A 340 -5.54 -3.89 49.88
C GLU A 340 -4.85 -2.67 50.48
N ASP A 341 -4.71 -1.59 49.70
CA ASP A 341 -4.12 -0.33 50.16
C ASP A 341 -4.96 0.36 51.26
N HIS A 342 -6.29 0.17 51.25
CA HIS A 342 -7.19 0.76 52.24
C HIS A 342 -6.95 0.33 53.69
N ALA A 343 -6.42 -0.88 53.90
CA ALA A 343 -6.22 -1.43 55.24
C ALA A 343 -4.94 -0.93 55.92
N VAL A 344 -4.01 -0.33 55.16
CA VAL A 344 -2.65 -0.02 55.62
C VAL A 344 -2.42 1.48 55.84
N LEU A 345 -3.19 2.33 55.15
CA LEU A 345 -3.00 3.79 55.22
C LEU A 345 -3.55 4.41 56.51
N ASP A 346 -2.73 5.18 57.22
CA ASP A 346 -3.16 5.99 58.37
C ASP A 346 -3.90 7.26 57.88
N PRO A 347 -5.18 7.46 58.25
CA PRO A 347 -5.91 8.68 57.93
C PRO A 347 -5.20 9.96 58.38
N LYS A 348 -4.51 9.95 59.53
CA LYS A 348 -3.81 11.14 60.05
C LYS A 348 -2.69 11.60 59.12
N GLU A 349 -1.95 10.66 58.54
CA GLU A 349 -0.86 10.97 57.62
C GLU A 349 -1.38 11.58 56.29
N ILE A 350 -2.52 11.06 55.80
CA ILE A 350 -3.23 11.65 54.64
C ILE A 350 -3.66 13.09 54.94
N TRP A 351 -4.18 13.34 56.14
CA TRP A 351 -4.61 14.67 56.56
C TRP A 351 -3.44 15.67 56.59
N GLU A 352 -2.32 15.28 57.19
CA GLU A 352 -1.09 16.11 57.22
C GLU A 352 -0.57 16.44 55.82
N LEU A 353 -0.54 15.45 54.92
CA LEU A 353 -0.11 15.67 53.55
C LEU A 353 -1.11 16.53 52.75
N ARG A 354 -2.41 16.39 53.00
CA ARG A 354 -3.42 17.30 52.42
C ARG A 354 -3.27 18.72 52.93
N LYS A 355 -2.98 18.94 54.22
CA LYS A 355 -2.66 20.27 54.77
C LYS A 355 -1.46 20.91 54.11
N LYS A 356 -0.45 20.11 53.76
CA LYS A 356 0.71 20.53 52.95
C LYS A 356 0.41 20.71 51.45
N ARG A 357 -0.87 20.64 51.06
CA ARG A 357 -1.41 20.85 49.70
C ARG A 357 -1.03 19.81 48.64
N TYR A 358 -0.55 18.64 49.03
CA TYR A 358 -0.31 17.55 48.08
C TYR A 358 -1.62 17.02 47.51
N THR A 359 -1.70 16.83 46.20
CA THR A 359 -2.83 16.18 45.50
C THR A 359 -2.94 14.71 45.88
N TYR A 360 -4.09 14.07 45.65
CA TYR A 360 -4.24 12.62 45.92
C TYR A 360 -3.23 11.76 45.15
N VAL A 361 -2.78 12.21 43.98
CA VAL A 361 -1.74 11.52 43.18
C VAL A 361 -0.37 11.61 43.87
N GLU A 362 -0.02 12.78 44.40
CA GLU A 362 1.25 12.98 45.10
C GLU A 362 1.26 12.30 46.47
N ILE A 363 0.14 12.30 47.18
CA ILE A 363 -0.04 11.57 48.44
C ILE A 363 0.13 10.08 48.18
N ALA A 364 -0.57 9.54 47.19
CA ALA A 364 -0.43 8.16 46.79
C ALA A 364 1.02 7.82 46.43
N LYS A 365 1.75 8.70 45.76
CA LYS A 365 3.18 8.50 45.47
C LYS A 365 4.05 8.47 46.74
N LYS A 366 3.80 9.36 47.71
CA LYS A 366 4.55 9.44 48.97
C LYS A 366 4.28 8.28 49.91
N LEU A 367 3.00 7.91 50.03
CA LEU A 367 2.54 6.81 50.90
C LEU A 367 2.62 5.45 50.21
N ASN A 368 3.24 5.39 49.02
CA ASN A 368 3.33 4.19 48.22
C ASN A 368 1.96 3.49 48.10
N SER A 369 0.94 4.20 47.62
CA SER A 369 -0.45 3.76 47.59
C SER A 369 -1.15 4.19 46.30
N ASN A 370 -2.47 4.00 46.21
CA ASN A 370 -3.35 4.32 45.09
C ASN A 370 -4.12 5.64 45.34
N PRO A 371 -4.19 6.58 44.38
CA PRO A 371 -4.97 7.81 44.52
C PRO A 371 -6.46 7.56 44.85
N THR A 372 -7.03 6.46 44.34
CA THR A 372 -8.40 6.05 44.65
C THR A 372 -8.55 5.60 46.10
N SER A 373 -7.55 4.91 46.65
CA SER A 373 -7.55 4.52 48.06
C SER A 373 -7.48 5.74 48.97
N VAL A 374 -6.60 6.71 48.65
CA VAL A 374 -6.53 7.99 49.37
C VAL A 374 -7.90 8.70 49.33
N SER A 375 -8.51 8.80 48.15
CA SER A 375 -9.82 9.44 47.98
C SER A 375 -10.93 8.77 48.79
N LEU A 376 -10.92 7.44 48.88
CA LEU A 376 -12.00 6.67 49.50
C LEU A 376 -11.83 6.60 51.03
N ILE A 377 -10.60 6.66 51.55
CA ILE A 377 -10.33 6.96 52.98
C ILE A 377 -10.81 8.38 53.30
N CYS A 378 -10.48 9.37 52.46
CA CYS A 378 -10.93 10.73 52.69
C CYS A 378 -12.46 10.84 52.77
N LYS A 379 -13.16 10.14 51.88
CA LYS A 379 -14.62 10.07 51.90
C LYS A 379 -15.17 9.41 53.16
N ARG A 380 -14.54 8.34 53.66
CA ARG A 380 -15.00 7.59 54.83
C ARG A 380 -14.69 8.28 56.16
N GLU A 381 -13.45 8.71 56.35
CA GLU A 381 -12.95 9.26 57.62
C GLU A 381 -13.20 10.75 57.77
N PHE A 382 -13.18 11.51 56.66
CA PHE A 382 -13.33 12.98 56.67
C PHE A 382 -14.60 13.46 55.97
N GLY A 383 -15.46 12.54 55.51
CA GLY A 383 -16.67 12.84 54.72
C GLY A 383 -16.40 13.38 53.30
N GLY A 384 -15.13 13.47 52.87
CA GLY A 384 -14.70 14.04 51.58
C GLY A 384 -13.28 14.62 51.66
N ASP A 385 -12.95 15.62 50.85
CA ASP A 385 -11.59 16.22 50.87
C ASP A 385 -11.31 16.93 52.21
N PRO A 386 -10.21 16.60 52.90
CA PRO A 386 -9.85 17.21 54.20
C PRO A 386 -9.71 18.73 54.20
N LEU A 387 -9.42 19.33 53.03
CA LEU A 387 -9.30 20.79 52.90
C LEU A 387 -10.64 21.51 52.83
N ILE A 388 -11.75 20.77 52.67
CA ILE A 388 -13.09 21.34 52.65
C ILE A 388 -13.60 21.42 54.10
N PRO A 389 -13.90 22.61 54.61
CA PRO A 389 -14.35 22.75 55.99
C PRO A 389 -15.77 22.19 56.17
N ARG A 390 -16.07 21.67 57.37
CA ARG A 390 -17.35 21.07 57.72
C ARG A 390 -17.85 21.53 59.10
N PRO A 391 -19.17 21.61 59.33
CA PRO A 391 -20.27 21.40 58.38
C PRO A 391 -20.25 22.41 57.23
N ILE A 392 -20.41 21.95 55.99
CA ILE A 392 -20.21 22.80 54.80
C ILE A 392 -21.21 23.96 54.75
N ASP A 393 -22.39 23.77 55.34
CA ASP A 393 -23.47 24.77 55.42
C ASP A 393 -23.06 26.03 56.20
N ASN A 394 -22.06 25.92 57.08
CA ASN A 394 -21.52 27.05 57.84
C ASN A 394 -20.55 27.90 57.03
N TYR A 395 -20.19 27.47 55.82
CA TYR A 395 -19.23 28.14 54.95
C TYR A 395 -19.86 28.57 53.64
N ILE A 396 -19.30 29.62 53.04
CA ILE A 396 -19.69 30.18 51.75
C ILE A 396 -18.43 30.35 50.91
N THR A 397 -18.50 30.07 49.61
CA THR A 397 -17.36 30.28 48.72
C THR A 397 -17.21 31.77 48.39
N ILE A 398 -16.00 32.21 48.06
CA ILE A 398 -15.80 33.60 47.62
C ILE A 398 -16.70 33.94 46.42
N GLN A 399 -16.87 33.02 45.48
CA GLN A 399 -17.72 33.25 44.31
C GLN A 399 -19.18 33.52 44.73
N GLU A 400 -19.74 32.70 45.61
CA GLU A 400 -21.10 32.92 46.14
C GLU A 400 -21.22 34.24 46.91
N VAL A 401 -20.17 34.64 47.65
CA VAL A 401 -20.14 35.95 48.33
C VAL A 401 -20.13 37.10 47.32
N MET A 402 -19.34 36.99 46.26
CA MET A 402 -19.29 38.00 45.18
C MET A 402 -20.66 38.13 44.51
N ASP A 403 -21.32 37.01 44.24
CA ASP A 403 -22.59 36.96 43.53
C ASP A 403 -23.75 37.45 44.41
N THR A 404 -23.80 37.02 45.68
CA THR A 404 -24.88 37.35 46.62
C THR A 404 -24.77 38.78 47.15
N HIS A 405 -23.54 39.28 47.34
CA HIS A 405 -23.29 40.59 47.94
C HIS A 405 -22.68 41.60 46.99
N HIS A 406 -22.45 41.29 45.71
CA HIS A 406 -21.91 42.24 44.71
C HIS A 406 -20.66 42.98 45.21
N VAL A 407 -19.75 42.26 45.86
CA VAL A 407 -18.44 42.76 46.30
C VAL A 407 -17.37 42.06 45.49
N ASP A 408 -16.38 42.77 44.99
CA ASP A 408 -15.30 42.18 44.22
C ASP A 408 -14.35 41.35 45.11
N HIS A 409 -13.68 40.37 44.49
CA HIS A 409 -12.76 39.46 45.17
C HIS A 409 -11.67 40.19 45.98
N LYS A 410 -11.11 41.28 45.45
CA LYS A 410 -10.01 42.00 46.11
C LYS A 410 -10.47 42.63 47.42
N THR A 411 -11.67 43.20 47.43
CA THR A 411 -12.28 43.76 48.63
C THR A 411 -12.63 42.68 49.66
N ILE A 412 -13.22 41.55 49.24
CA ILE A 412 -13.50 40.42 50.13
C ILE A 412 -12.20 39.95 50.80
N MET A 413 -11.13 39.77 50.03
CA MET A 413 -9.84 39.34 50.57
C MET A 413 -9.18 40.36 51.50
N LYS A 414 -9.40 41.66 51.27
CA LYS A 414 -8.96 42.73 52.17
C LYS A 414 -9.67 42.60 53.52
N ILE A 415 -10.99 42.47 53.52
CA ILE A 415 -11.82 42.30 54.73
C ILE A 415 -11.38 41.05 55.51
N VAL A 416 -11.17 39.93 54.82
CA VAL A 416 -10.70 38.67 55.44
C VAL A 416 -9.36 38.86 56.15
N ARG A 417 -8.40 39.57 55.54
CA ARG A 417 -7.08 39.82 56.14
C ARG A 417 -7.16 40.78 57.33
N GLU A 418 -7.89 41.89 57.18
CA GLU A 418 -7.99 42.94 58.21
C GLU A 418 -8.70 42.46 59.47
N ASN A 419 -9.66 41.54 59.33
CA ASN A 419 -10.43 41.01 60.46
C ASN A 419 -9.96 39.62 60.90
N ASN A 420 -8.88 39.09 60.31
CA ASN A 420 -8.35 37.75 60.57
C ASN A 420 -9.42 36.64 60.49
N LEU A 421 -10.27 36.70 59.46
CA LEU A 421 -11.41 35.78 59.32
C LEU A 421 -10.97 34.38 58.92
N GLU A 422 -11.68 33.38 59.46
CA GLU A 422 -11.45 31.98 59.16
C GLU A 422 -11.69 31.70 57.66
N ASN A 423 -10.65 31.20 56.99
CA ASN A 423 -10.72 30.85 55.57
C ASN A 423 -9.98 29.56 55.25
N HIS A 424 -10.61 28.72 54.44
CA HIS A 424 -10.10 27.42 54.02
C HIS A 424 -9.91 27.42 52.51
N LEU A 425 -8.70 27.14 52.04
CA LEU A 425 -8.36 27.14 50.61
C LEU A 425 -8.24 25.72 50.07
N THR A 426 -9.00 25.42 49.03
CA THR A 426 -8.86 24.21 48.22
C THR A 426 -8.24 24.54 46.86
N ILE A 427 -8.00 23.53 46.01
CA ILE A 427 -7.50 23.73 44.64
C ILE A 427 -8.47 24.56 43.79
N ARG A 428 -9.79 24.46 44.05
CA ARG A 428 -10.83 25.10 43.23
C ARG A 428 -11.43 26.33 43.88
N ASN A 429 -11.74 26.23 45.18
CA ASN A 429 -12.54 27.22 45.89
C ASN A 429 -11.84 27.67 47.18
N ARG A 430 -12.12 28.91 47.60
CA ARG A 430 -11.86 29.37 48.96
C ARG A 430 -13.17 29.49 49.71
N TYR A 431 -13.25 28.84 50.87
CA TYR A 431 -14.40 28.83 51.76
C TYR A 431 -14.17 29.81 52.90
N LEU A 432 -15.17 30.64 53.18
CA LEU A 432 -15.20 31.62 54.26
C LEU A 432 -16.33 31.26 55.22
N LYS A 433 -16.13 31.42 56.51
CA LYS A 433 -17.16 31.11 57.51
C LYS A 433 -18.29 32.14 57.46
N LYS A 434 -19.53 31.71 57.21
CA LYS A 434 -20.70 32.59 57.03
C LYS A 434 -20.91 33.54 58.21
N SER A 435 -20.76 33.03 59.43
CA SER A 435 -20.94 33.80 60.67
C SER A 435 -19.97 34.96 60.82
N GLU A 436 -18.84 34.93 60.10
CA GLU A 436 -17.79 35.94 60.17
C GLU A 436 -17.84 36.88 58.96
N ILE A 437 -17.89 36.31 57.75
CA ILE A 437 -17.79 37.11 56.51
C ILE A 437 -19.06 37.91 56.21
N ILE A 438 -20.26 37.36 56.46
CA ILE A 438 -21.52 38.04 56.13
C ILE A 438 -21.68 39.33 56.96
N PRO A 439 -21.50 39.31 58.31
CA PRO A 439 -21.54 40.54 59.09
C PRO A 439 -20.46 41.54 58.69
N ALA A 440 -19.23 41.07 58.40
CA ALA A 440 -18.13 41.95 58.00
C ALA A 440 -18.42 42.66 56.67
N ILE A 441 -19.02 41.97 55.70
CA ILE A 441 -19.44 42.55 54.43
C ILE A 441 -20.60 43.54 54.62
N ILE A 442 -21.61 43.20 55.43
CA ILE A 442 -22.71 44.12 55.72
C ILE A 442 -22.18 45.40 56.38
N ASN A 443 -21.24 45.28 57.31
CA ASN A 443 -20.60 46.43 57.96
C ASN A 443 -19.78 47.25 56.98
N TYR A 444 -18.99 46.60 56.11
CA TYR A 444 -18.24 47.27 55.03
C TYR A 444 -19.18 48.07 54.11
N LYS A 445 -20.30 47.49 53.69
CA LYS A 445 -21.30 48.18 52.85
C LYS A 445 -21.92 49.40 53.55
N LYS A 446 -22.11 49.34 54.87
CA LYS A 446 -22.63 50.47 55.65
C LYS A 446 -21.61 51.60 55.84
N ARG A 447 -20.33 51.29 55.97
CA ARG A 447 -19.28 52.26 56.30
C ARG A 447 -18.49 52.79 55.10
N SER A 448 -18.45 52.05 54.00
CA SER A 448 -17.65 52.41 52.83
C SER A 448 -18.39 53.44 51.95
N LEU A 449 -17.97 54.71 52.05
CA LEU A 449 -18.46 55.80 51.19
C LEU A 449 -18.26 55.47 49.70
N GLN A 450 -17.16 54.80 49.35
CA GLN A 450 -16.86 54.37 47.98
C GLN A 450 -17.86 53.32 47.47
N HIS A 451 -18.27 52.36 48.29
CA HIS A 451 -19.24 51.34 47.89
C HIS A 451 -20.66 51.91 47.79
N GLN A 452 -21.04 52.83 48.68
CA GLN A 452 -22.31 53.56 48.60
C GLN A 452 -22.40 54.41 47.32
N ASN A 453 -21.31 55.11 46.98
CA ASN A 453 -21.22 55.89 45.74
C ASN A 453 -21.28 55.01 44.48
N LEU A 454 -20.70 53.80 44.53
CA LEU A 454 -20.79 52.83 43.43
C LEU A 454 -22.24 52.35 43.22
N ILE A 455 -22.96 51.97 44.27
CA ILE A 455 -24.37 51.55 44.19
C ILE A 455 -25.26 52.69 43.69
N ASN A 456 -25.03 53.93 44.14
CA ASN A 456 -25.81 55.09 43.70
C ASN A 456 -25.62 55.38 42.20
N ARG A 457 -24.43 55.15 41.63
CA ARG A 457 -24.19 55.27 40.18
C ARG A 457 -24.95 54.22 39.36
N TYR A 458 -25.10 53.00 39.88
CA TYR A 458 -25.89 51.96 39.19
C TYR A 458 -27.41 52.16 39.35
N ARG A 459 -27.88 52.77 40.45
CA ARG A 459 -29.30 53.11 40.66
C ARG A 459 -29.78 54.33 39.86
N THR A 460 -28.88 55.22 39.47
CA THR A 460 -29.22 56.44 38.70
C THR A 460 -29.05 56.28 37.19
N GLY A 461 -28.60 55.09 36.74
CA GLY A 461 -28.44 54.73 35.32
C GLY A 461 -29.36 53.60 34.87
N SER A 462 -30.51 53.40 35.52
CA SER A 462 -31.60 52.50 35.08
C SER A 462 -32.84 53.30 34.72
#